data_AF-A0A0S6WC57-F1
#
_entry.id   AF-A0A0S6WC57-F1
#
_cell.length_a   1.000
_cell.length_b   1.000
_cell.length_c   1.000
_cell.angle_alpha   90.00
_cell.angle_beta   90.00
_cell.angle_gamma   90.00
#
_symmetry.space_group_name_H-M   'P 1'
#
loop_
_entity.id
_entity.type
_entity.pdbx_description
1 polymer ?
#
loop_
_entity_poly.entity_id
_entity_poly.type
_entity_poly.pdbx_seq_one_letter_code
_entity_poly.pdbx_strand_id
1 'polypeptide(L)' 'MMNSVQDIERAILQLPKPELRALRRWFDALEEEMWDQEFEEDVHAGRLDRFAQQALADLSAGRCTTL' A
#
# COMPACT_ATOMS: atom_id res chain seq x y z
N MET A 1 -19.47 -16.33 -14.36
CA MET A 1 -18.47 -15.30 -14.02
C MET A 1 -18.96 -14.57 -12.79
N MET A 2 -18.11 -14.42 -11.77
CA MET A 2 -18.41 -13.59 -10.59
C MET A 2 -18.14 -12.15 -10.98
N ASN A 3 -19.19 -11.37 -11.26
CA ASN A 3 -19.05 -10.02 -11.84
C ASN A 3 -19.34 -8.90 -10.82
N SER A 4 -19.62 -9.23 -9.57
CA SER A 4 -19.83 -8.26 -8.50
C SER A 4 -18.93 -8.54 -7.31
N VAL A 5 -18.58 -7.48 -6.57
CA VAL A 5 -17.83 -7.60 -5.29
C VAL A 5 -18.56 -8.54 -4.34
N GLN A 6 -19.89 -8.48 -4.30
CA GLN A 6 -20.73 -9.34 -3.47
C GLN A 6 -20.59 -10.83 -3.82
N ASP A 7 -20.41 -11.17 -5.09
CA ASP A 7 -20.19 -12.56 -5.50
C ASP A 7 -18.80 -13.06 -5.10
N ILE A 8 -17.80 -12.18 -5.15
CA ILE A 8 -16.44 -12.48 -4.70
C ILE A 8 -16.43 -12.70 -3.17
N GLU A 9 -17.09 -11.82 -2.40
CA GLU A 9 -17.23 -11.98 -0.95
C GLU A 9 -17.87 -13.32 -0.59
N ARG A 10 -18.96 -13.70 -1.27
CA ARG A 10 -19.60 -15.00 -1.07
C ARG A 10 -18.65 -16.15 -1.39
N ALA A 11 -17.84 -16.05 -2.44
CA ALA A 11 -16.85 -17.06 -2.80
C ALA A 11 -15.79 -17.22 -1.70
N ILE A 12 -15.28 -16.09 -1.20
CA ILE A 12 -14.27 -16.06 -0.13
C ILE A 12 -14.80 -16.73 1.14
N LEU A 13 -16.07 -16.50 1.48
CA LEU A 13 -16.72 -17.13 2.65
C LEU A 13 -16.82 -18.66 2.54
N GLN A 14 -16.77 -19.23 1.34
CA GLN A 14 -16.78 -20.69 1.13
C GLN A 14 -15.38 -21.32 1.16
N LEU A 15 -14.31 -20.52 1.25
CA LEU A 15 -12.94 -21.05 1.21
C LEU A 15 -12.58 -21.82 2.49
N PRO A 16 -11.94 -23.00 2.36
CA PRO A 16 -11.28 -23.64 3.48
C PRO A 16 -10.21 -22.73 4.11
N LYS A 17 -9.99 -22.87 5.42
CA LYS A 17 -9.00 -22.05 6.17
C LYS A 17 -7.60 -21.96 5.50
N PRO A 18 -7.02 -23.04 4.94
CA PRO A 18 -5.73 -22.95 4.26
C PRO A 18 -5.76 -22.05 3.02
N GLU A 19 -6.83 -22.12 2.23
CA GLU A 19 -7.02 -21.32 1.02
C GLU A 19 -7.29 -19.86 1.38
N LEU A 20 -8.09 -19.60 2.42
CA LEU A 20 -8.29 -18.25 2.93
C LEU A 20 -6.97 -17.59 3.38
N ARG A 21 -6.06 -18.35 4.02
CA ARG A 21 -4.72 -17.85 4.37
C ARG A 21 -3.86 -17.59 3.13
N ALA A 22 -3.97 -18.42 2.10
CA ALA A 22 -3.24 -18.20 0.86
C ALA A 22 -3.75 -16.96 0.11
N LEU A 23 -5.07 -16.80 0.03
CA LEU A 23 -5.72 -15.61 -0.52
C LEU A 23 -5.27 -14.36 0.22
N ARG A 24 -5.26 -14.39 1.55
CA ARG A 24 -4.83 -13.24 2.36
C ARG A 24 -3.42 -12.80 2.03
N ARG A 25 -2.46 -13.74 2.00
CA ARG A 25 -1.06 -13.43 1.65
C ARG A 25 -0.91 -12.85 0.25
N TRP A 26 -1.65 -13.39 -0.72
CA TRP A 26 -1.63 -12.86 -2.07
C TRP A 26 -2.22 -11.45 -2.14
N PHE A 27 -3.31 -11.21 -1.41
CA PHE A 27 -3.95 -9.89 -1.38
C PHE A 27 -3.06 -8.84 -0.70
N ASP A 28 -2.40 -9.19 0.40
CA ASP A 28 -1.44 -8.28 1.06
C ASP A 28 -0.32 -7.88 0.07
N ALA A 29 0.23 -8.84 -0.71
CA ALA A 29 1.24 -8.55 -1.72
C ALA A 29 0.71 -7.70 -2.90
N LEU A 30 -0.56 -7.88 -3.27
CA LEU A 30 -1.21 -7.05 -4.29
C LEU A 30 -1.38 -5.61 -3.80
N GLU A 31 -1.81 -5.42 -2.55
CA GLU A 31 -1.93 -4.08 -1.95
C GLU A 31 -0.57 -3.39 -1.85
N GLU A 32 0.49 -4.12 -1.51
CA GLU A 32 1.88 -3.61 -1.54
C GLU A 32 2.27 -3.14 -2.95
N GLU A 33 2.04 -3.95 -4.00
CA GLU A 33 2.35 -3.57 -5.38
C GLU A 33 1.54 -2.35 -5.87
N MET A 34 0.25 -2.28 -5.51
CA MET A 34 -0.59 -1.12 -5.83
C MET A 34 -0.09 0.15 -5.13
N TRP A 35 0.35 0.03 -3.88
CA TRP A 35 0.89 1.16 -3.13
C TRP A 35 2.22 1.63 -3.72
N ASP A 36 3.12 0.72 -4.12
CA ASP A 36 4.36 1.06 -4.80
C ASP A 36 4.09 1.87 -6.08
N GLN A 37 3.11 1.45 -6.89
CA GLN A 37 2.73 2.16 -8.11
C GLN A 37 2.17 3.57 -7.82
N GLU A 38 1.24 3.70 -6.87
CA GLU A 38 0.69 5.00 -6.48
C GLU A 38 1.78 5.93 -5.94
N PHE A 39 2.69 5.40 -5.12
CA PHE A 39 3.81 6.15 -4.59
C PHE A 39 4.74 6.64 -5.70
N GLU A 40 5.10 5.79 -6.66
CA GLU A 40 5.92 6.19 -7.81
C GLU A 40 5.26 7.28 -8.65
N GLU A 41 3.96 7.17 -8.91
CA GLU A 41 3.19 8.21 -9.60
C GLU A 41 3.19 9.53 -8.83
N ASP A 42 3.02 9.48 -7.51
CA ASP A 42 3.06 10.64 -6.61
C ASP A 42 4.43 11.34 -6.62
N VAL A 43 5.51 10.55 -6.62
CA VAL A 43 6.88 11.04 -6.76
C VAL A 43 7.06 11.72 -8.12
N HIS A 44 6.65 11.07 -9.21
CA HIS A 44 6.78 11.62 -10.55
C HIS A 44 5.93 12.89 -10.75
N ALA A 45 4.78 12.98 -10.10
CA ALA A 45 3.92 14.15 -10.11
C ALA A 45 4.42 15.29 -9.19
N GLY A 46 5.50 15.08 -8.43
CA GLY A 46 6.05 16.06 -7.48
C GLY A 46 5.16 16.30 -6.25
N ARG A 47 4.16 15.42 -6.00
CA ARG A 47 3.20 15.57 -4.89
C ARG A 47 3.88 15.49 -3.53
N LEU A 48 5.03 14.80 -3.47
CA LEU A 48 5.80 14.58 -2.24
C LEU A 48 6.94 15.59 -2.02
N ASP A 49 7.19 16.48 -2.98
CA ASP A 49 8.34 17.42 -2.93
C ASP A 49 8.34 18.29 -1.68
N ARG A 50 7.16 18.77 -1.28
CA ARG A 50 7.01 19.60 -0.07
C ARG A 50 7.50 18.88 1.19
N PHE A 51 7.25 17.58 1.28
CA PHE A 51 7.63 16.77 2.43
C PHE A 51 9.14 16.50 2.42
N ALA A 52 9.71 16.23 1.23
CA ALA A 52 11.15 16.08 1.07
C ALA A 52 11.90 17.36 1.48
N GLN A 53 11.42 18.53 1.03
CA GLN A 53 11.99 19.82 1.42
C GLN A 53 11.89 20.08 2.92
N GLN A 54 10.74 19.79 3.53
CA GLN A 54 10.55 19.93 4.96
C GLN A 54 11.52 19.03 5.76
N ALA A 55 11.65 17.76 5.37
CA ALA A 55 12.56 16.81 6.02
C ALA A 55 14.03 17.29 5.94
N LEU A 56 14.45 17.80 4.78
CA LEU A 56 15.79 18.38 4.61
C LEU A 56 16.01 19.63 5.46
N ALA A 57 14.99 20.49 5.58
CA ALA A 57 15.05 21.68 6.43
C ALA A 57 15.11 21.32 7.92
N ASP A 58 14.36 20.31 8.36
CA ASP A 58 14.41 19.79 9.73
C ASP A 58 15.76 19.18 10.07
N LEU A 59 16.32 18.38 9.16
CA LEU A 59 17.66 17.82 9.30
C LEU A 59 18.71 18.92 9.43
N SER A 60 18.68 19.92 8.55
CA SER A 60 19.62 21.04 8.55
C SER A 60 19.51 21.89 9.82
N ALA A 61 18.32 21.96 10.42
CA ALA A 61 18.08 22.70 11.65
C ALA A 61 18.35 21.87 12.92
N GLY A 62 18.84 20.63 12.80
CA GLY A 62 19.09 19.76 13.95
C GLY A 62 17.80 19.32 14.68
N ARG A 63 16.65 19.35 14.00
CA ARG A 63 15.35 18.89 14.54
C ARG A 63 15.12 17.39 14.37
N CYS A 64 16.17 16.63 14.07
CA CYS A 64 16.13 15.17 13.95
C CYS A 64 16.90 14.51 15.09
N THR A 65 16.41 13.35 15.55
CA THR A 65 17.11 12.48 16.49
C THR A 65 17.80 11.34 15.74
N THR A 66 18.93 10.86 16.27
CA THR A 66 19.44 9.54 15.86
C THR A 66 18.46 8.46 16.32
N LEU A 67 18.11 7.57 15.38
CA LEU A 67 17.27 6.39 15.61
C LEU A 67 18.03 5.30 16.39
#